data_AF-A0A6J1EFS3-F1
#
_entry.id   AF-A0A6J1EFS3-F1
#
_cell.length_a   1.000
_cell.length_b   1.000
_cell.length_c   1.000
_cell.angle_alpha   90.00
_cell.angle_beta   90.00
_cell.angle_gamma   90.00
#
_symmetry.space_group_name_H-M   'P 1'
#
loop_
_entity.id
_entity.type
_entity.pdbx_description
1 polymer ?
#
loop_
_entity_poly.entity_id
_entity_poly.type
_entity_poly.pdbx_seq_one_letter_code
_entity_poly.pdbx_strand_id
1 'polypeptide(L)'
;MEVAKLKMVLLLFAFIWLVSASDSHLSPKGVNYEVAALMSMKSRIRDERRVMEGWDINSVDPCTWFMVACSTEGFVVSLFLGKNDPKEGCTTFVFLTRR
;
A
#
# COMPACT_ATOMS: atom_id res chain seq x y z
N MET A 1 -25.55 42.28 4.17
CA MET A 1 -25.23 41.24 5.19
C MET A 1 -25.36 39.83 4.63
N GLU A 2 -26.39 39.52 3.83
CA GLU A 2 -26.63 38.20 3.24
C GLU A 2 -25.56 37.74 2.23
N VAL A 3 -25.05 38.63 1.37
CA VAL A 3 -24.00 38.29 0.39
C VAL A 3 -22.67 37.93 1.08
N ALA A 4 -22.34 38.59 2.20
CA ALA A 4 -21.15 38.29 2.97
C ALA A 4 -21.24 36.93 3.67
N LYS A 5 -22.44 36.57 4.17
CA LYS A 5 -22.71 35.23 4.72
C LYS A 5 -22.60 34.15 3.66
N LEU A 6 -23.17 34.35 2.47
CA LEU A 6 -23.08 33.40 1.37
C LEU A 6 -21.64 33.18 0.90
N LYS A 7 -20.85 34.25 0.78
CA LYS A 7 -19.41 34.16 0.48
C LYS A 7 -18.64 33.42 1.56
N MET A 8 -18.92 33.68 2.84
CA MET A 8 -18.31 32.94 3.95
C MET A 8 -18.65 31.46 3.90
N VAL A 9 -19.90 31.11 3.63
CA VAL A 9 -20.34 29.71 3.49
C VAL A 9 -19.63 29.04 2.30
N LEU A 10 -19.52 29.71 1.16
CA LEU A 10 -18.78 29.21 -0.01
C LEU A 10 -17.29 28.99 0.28
N LEU A 11 -16.66 29.92 0.99
CA LEU A 11 -15.25 29.80 1.41
C LEU A 11 -15.03 28.63 2.37
N LEU A 12 -15.95 28.43 3.32
CA LEU A 12 -15.91 27.28 4.24
C LEU A 12 -16.06 25.96 3.50
N PHE A 13 -17.00 25.86 2.55
CA PHE A 13 -17.14 24.66 1.73
C PHE A 13 -15.89 24.42 0.88
N ALA A 14 -15.33 25.43 0.23
CA ALA A 14 -14.10 25.30 -0.54
C ALA A 14 -12.92 24.83 0.32
N PHE A 15 -12.80 25.35 1.56
CA PHE A 15 -11.75 24.95 2.50
C PHE A 15 -11.89 23.49 2.94
N ILE A 16 -13.11 23.02 3.22
CA ILE A 16 -13.39 21.61 3.58
C ILE A 16 -13.01 20.68 2.42
N TRP A 17 -13.33 21.07 1.18
CA TRP A 17 -12.93 20.31 -0.01
C TRP A 17 -11.41 20.25 -0.19
N LEU A 18 -10.68 21.34 0.07
CA LEU A 18 -9.22 21.34 0.02
C LEU A 18 -8.59 20.39 1.05
N VAL A 19 -9.14 20.33 2.27
CA VAL A 19 -8.61 19.47 3.34
C VAL A 19 -8.89 17.99 3.06
N SER A 20 -10.06 17.67 2.49
CA SER A 20 -10.44 16.27 2.19
C SER A 20 -9.64 15.63 1.05
N ALA A 21 -8.91 16.41 0.25
CA ALA A 21 -8.09 15.89 -0.86
C ALA A 21 -6.72 15.35 -0.41
N SER A 22 -6.45 15.30 0.90
CA SER A 22 -5.20 14.77 1.43
C SER A 22 -5.31 13.25 1.62
N ASP A 23 -4.91 12.49 0.59
CA ASP A 23 -4.75 11.04 0.69
C ASP A 23 -3.58 10.70 1.63
N SER A 24 -3.92 10.34 2.87
CA SER A 24 -2.95 9.88 3.86
C SER A 24 -2.73 8.38 3.68
N HIS A 25 -1.79 8.03 2.81
CA HIS A 25 -1.39 6.64 2.55
C HIS A 25 -0.63 5.96 3.72
N LEU A 26 -0.44 6.70 4.81
CA LEU A 26 0.24 6.23 6.02
C LEU A 26 -0.78 5.75 7.05
N SER A 27 -0.47 4.64 7.72
CA SER A 27 -1.19 4.20 8.91
C SER A 27 -1.08 5.25 10.03
N PRO A 28 -2.04 5.35 10.97
CA PRO A 28 -1.94 6.26 12.12
C PRO A 28 -0.65 6.13 12.95
N LYS A 29 0.11 5.04 12.75
CA LYS A 29 1.42 4.77 13.33
C LYS A 29 2.62 5.17 12.45
N GLY A 30 2.39 5.85 11.32
CA GLY A 30 3.42 6.24 10.35
C GLY A 30 3.97 5.09 9.51
N VAL A 31 3.26 3.96 9.44
CA VAL A 31 3.69 2.76 8.71
C VAL A 31 2.92 2.67 7.38
N ASN A 32 3.60 2.37 6.27
CA ASN A 32 2.94 2.13 4.99
C ASN A 32 2.13 0.81 5.08
N TYR A 33 0.83 0.88 4.75
CA TYR A 33 -0.06 -0.29 4.85
C TYR A 33 0.41 -1.46 3.99
N GLU A 34 1.04 -1.18 2.84
CA GLU A 34 1.60 -2.18 1.93
C GLU A 34 2.76 -2.92 2.59
N VAL A 35 3.69 -2.19 3.23
CA VAL A 35 4.84 -2.76 3.95
C VAL A 35 4.36 -3.67 5.10
N ALA A 36 3.37 -3.23 5.87
CA ALA A 36 2.80 -4.03 6.95
C ALA A 36 2.15 -5.33 6.43
N ALA A 37 1.41 -5.26 5.32
CA ALA A 37 0.80 -6.41 4.68
C ALA A 37 1.85 -7.41 4.17
N LEU A 38 2.90 -6.91 3.51
CA LEU A 38 4.01 -7.72 2.98
C LEU A 38 4.81 -8.39 4.11
N MET A 39 5.06 -7.70 5.23
CA MET A 39 5.74 -8.30 6.38
C MET A 39 4.90 -9.40 7.04
N SER A 40 3.59 -9.20 7.15
CA SER A 40 2.67 -10.24 7.62
C SER A 40 2.71 -11.47 6.73
N MET A 41 2.76 -11.28 5.41
CA MET A 41 2.89 -12.36 4.44
C MET A 41 4.24 -13.09 4.56
N LYS A 42 5.36 -12.35 4.62
CA LYS A 42 6.71 -12.90 4.81
C LYS A 42 6.78 -13.84 6.02
N SER A 43 6.12 -13.49 7.13
CA SER A 43 6.07 -14.34 8.33
C SER A 43 5.41 -15.71 8.15
N ARG A 44 4.55 -15.86 7.12
CA ARG A 44 3.79 -17.08 6.83
C ARG A 44 4.43 -17.95 5.76
N ILE A 45 5.47 -17.46 5.09
CA ILE A 45 6.15 -18.14 3.99
C ILE A 45 7.51 -18.61 4.46
N ARG A 46 7.76 -19.92 4.31
CA ARG A 46 9.08 -20.50 4.53
C ARG A 46 9.96 -20.23 3.33
N ASP A 47 10.91 -19.31 3.51
CA ASP A 47 11.83 -18.90 2.46
C ASP A 47 13.16 -19.66 2.54
N GLU A 48 13.26 -20.78 1.83
CA GLU A 48 14.47 -21.61 1.82
C GLU A 48 15.60 -20.98 1.02
N ARG A 49 15.27 -20.16 0.02
CA ARG A 49 16.22 -19.50 -0.87
C ARG A 49 16.58 -18.09 -0.42
N ARG A 50 16.01 -17.62 0.69
CA ARG A 50 16.22 -16.29 1.29
C ARG A 50 15.96 -15.16 0.32
N VAL A 51 15.00 -15.34 -0.58
CA VAL A 51 14.68 -14.38 -1.62
C VAL A 51 14.06 -13.11 -1.05
N MET A 52 13.34 -13.20 0.06
CA MET A 52 12.72 -12.08 0.78
C MET A 52 13.63 -11.51 1.88
N GLU A 53 14.92 -11.90 1.93
CA GLU A 53 15.86 -11.41 2.97
C GLU A 53 16.00 -9.88 2.93
N GLY A 54 16.00 -9.28 1.74
CA GLY A 54 16.08 -7.82 1.54
C GLY A 54 14.80 -7.04 1.86
N TRP A 55 13.69 -7.69 2.23
CA TRP A 55 12.48 -6.99 2.63
C TRP A 55 12.63 -6.46 4.07
N ASP A 56 12.52 -5.16 4.26
CA ASP A 56 12.66 -4.46 5.55
C ASP A 56 11.39 -3.68 5.94
N ILE A 57 10.92 -3.87 7.16
CA ILE A 57 9.73 -3.19 7.72
C ILE A 57 9.91 -1.67 7.84
N ASN A 58 11.16 -1.20 7.93
CA ASN A 58 11.48 0.22 7.99
C ASN A 58 11.70 0.85 6.62
N SER A 59 11.61 0.05 5.54
CA SER A 59 11.78 0.57 4.18
C SER A 59 10.59 1.44 3.80
N VAL A 60 10.89 2.60 3.23
CA VAL A 60 9.89 3.58 2.77
C VAL A 60 9.22 3.11 1.48
N ASP A 61 9.92 2.34 0.64
CA ASP A 61 9.48 1.97 -0.70
C ASP A 61 9.56 0.45 -0.95
N PRO A 62 8.42 -0.27 -0.94
CA PRO A 62 8.37 -1.70 -1.22
C PRO A 62 8.63 -2.04 -2.71
N CYS A 63 8.59 -1.08 -3.63
CA CYS A 63 8.82 -1.32 -5.06
C CYS A 63 10.27 -1.64 -5.40
N THR A 64 11.19 -1.33 -4.48
CA THR A 64 12.61 -1.69 -4.60
C THR A 64 12.90 -3.13 -4.18
N TRP A 65 11.92 -3.79 -3.56
CA TRP A 65 12.13 -5.13 -3.02
C TRP A 65 12.08 -6.19 -4.13
N PHE A 66 12.89 -7.23 -3.95
CA PHE A 66 12.90 -8.34 -4.88
C PHE A 66 11.54 -9.06 -4.91
N MET A 67 11.11 -9.51 -6.09
CA MET A 67 9.80 -10.14 -6.36
C MET A 67 8.57 -9.25 -6.16
N VAL A 68 8.73 -7.96 -5.86
CA VAL A 68 7.63 -6.99 -5.81
C VAL A 68 7.52 -6.27 -7.15
N ALA A 69 6.32 -6.19 -7.69
CA ALA A 69 6.02 -5.37 -8.85
C ALA A 69 5.01 -4.29 -8.47
N CYS A 70 5.30 -3.07 -8.93
CA CYS A 70 4.50 -1.89 -8.67
C CYS A 70 3.93 -1.29 -9.95
N SER A 71 2.82 -0.58 -9.79
CA SER A 71 2.26 0.32 -10.80
C SER A 71 3.15 1.54 -11.03
N THR A 72 2.87 2.30 -12.08
CA THR A 72 3.54 3.58 -12.38
C THR A 72 3.29 4.65 -11.30
N GLU A 73 2.26 4.47 -10.48
CA GLU A 73 1.91 5.36 -9.37
C GLU A 73 2.59 4.95 -8.05
N GLY A 74 3.38 3.86 -8.05
CA GLY A 74 4.13 3.38 -6.89
C GLY A 74 3.38 2.43 -5.97
N PHE A 75 2.19 1.94 -6.35
CA PHE A 75 1.44 0.95 -5.58
C PHE A 75 1.87 -0.47 -5.91
N VAL A 76 1.91 -1.36 -4.91
CA VAL A 76 2.21 -2.77 -5.09
C VAL A 76 1.05 -3.48 -5.77
N VAL A 77 1.28 -4.01 -6.98
CA VAL A 77 0.23 -4.66 -7.80
C VAL A 77 0.38 -6.17 -7.89
N SER A 78 1.59 -6.70 -7.75
CA SER A 78 1.82 -8.15 -7.81
C SER A 78 3.09 -8.60 -7.10
N LEU A 79 3.07 -9.86 -6.67
CA LEU A 79 4.23 -10.56 -6.12
C LEU A 79 4.54 -11.81 -6.92
N PHE A 80 5.81 -12.03 -7.20
CA PHE A 80 6.29 -13.22 -7.90
C PHE A 80 6.88 -14.22 -6.91
N LEU A 81 6.06 -15.08 -6.31
CA LEU A 81 6.54 -16.13 -5.40
C LEU A 81 6.31 -17.50 -6.04
N GLY A 82 7.39 -18.12 -6.54
CA GLY A 82 7.35 -19.46 -7.09
C GLY A 82 7.53 -20.51 -6.01
N LYS A 83 6.49 -21.29 -5.71
CA LYS A 83 6.58 -22.49 -4.85
C LYS A 83 6.59 -23.74 -5.73
N ASN A 84 7.58 -24.62 -5.52
CA ASN A 84 7.60 -25.95 -6.12
C ASN A 84 7.22 -26.98 -5.03
N ASP A 85 5.94 -27.06 -4.71
CA ASP A 85 5.42 -28.03 -3.74
C ASP A 85 4.28 -28.84 -4.39
N PRO A 86 4.36 -30.18 -4.46
CA PRO A 86 3.38 -31.00 -5.18
C PRO A 86 1.96 -30.95 -4.59
N LYS A 87 1.77 -30.45 -3.35
CA LYS A 87 0.48 -30.49 -2.64
C LYS A 87 -0.20 -29.13 -2.46
N GLU A 88 0.49 -28.04 -2.75
CA GLU A 88 -0.10 -26.70 -2.72
C GLU A 88 0.28 -26.03 -4.05
N GLY A 89 -0.72 -25.86 -4.92
CA GLY A 89 -0.52 -25.28 -6.26
C GLY A 89 0.20 -23.94 -6.22
N CYS A 90 0.71 -23.50 -7.37
CA CYS A 90 1.44 -22.24 -7.52
C CYS A 90 0.59 -21.07 -7.00
N THR A 91 0.80 -20.65 -5.75
CA THR A 91 0.05 -19.55 -5.16
C THR A 91 0.63 -18.24 -5.69
N THR A 92 0.22 -17.87 -6.90
CA THR A 92 0.36 -16.49 -7.36
C THR A 92 -0.53 -15.62 -6.47
N PHE A 93 0.06 -14.98 -5.48
CA PHE A 93 -0.61 -13.91 -4.75
C PHE A 93 -0.72 -12.70 -5.67
N VAL A 94 -1.73 -12.72 -6.54
CA VAL A 94 -2.27 -11.48 -7.09
C VAL A 94 -2.89 -10.79 -5.89
N PHE A 95 -2.28 -9.71 -5.41
CA PHE A 95 -3.00 -8.81 -4.52
C PHE A 95 -4.20 -8.29 -5.31
N LEU A 96 -5.35 -8.94 -5.14
CA LEU A 96 -6.63 -8.37 -5.50
C LEU A 96 -6.89 -7.25 -4.50
N THR A 97 -6.20 -6.11 -4.64
CA THR A 97 -6.68 -4.85 -4.09
C THR A 97 -7.88 -4.43 -4.93
N ARG A 98 -9.03 -5.06 -4.68
CA ARG A 98 -10.31 -4.48 -5.04
C ARG A 98 -10.63 -3.38 -4.03
N ARG A 99 -9.96 -2.25 -4.15
CA ARG A 99 -10.44 -0.88 -3.92
C ARG A 99 -9.27 0.09 -3.97
#